data_AF-A0A8J2XC67-F1
#
_entry.id   AF-A0A8J2XC67-F1
#
_cell.length_a   1.000
_cell.length_b   1.000
_cell.length_c   1.000
_cell.angle_alpha   90.00
_cell.angle_beta   90.00
_cell.angle_gamma   90.00
#
_symmetry.space_group_name_H-M   'P 1'
#
loop_
_entity.id
_entity.type
_entity.pdbx_description
1 polymer ?
#
loop_
_entity_poly.entity_id
_entity_poly.type
_entity_poly.pdbx_seq_one_letter_code
_entity_poly.pdbx_strand_id
1 'polypeptide(L)' 'MTMNAPIPVVVNGAAGKMGREVIKAIANADDLMLVGAVDRNPEIEARTSAKSRAVVP' A
#
# COMPACT_ATOMS: atom_id res chain seq x y z
N MET A 1 -19.48 -10.44 17.95
CA MET A 1 -19.03 -10.24 16.55
C MET A 1 -17.58 -9.82 16.60
N THR A 2 -16.65 -10.65 16.10
CA THR A 2 -15.25 -10.24 15.94
C THR A 2 -15.17 -9.32 14.74
N MET A 3 -14.70 -8.08 14.94
CA MET A 3 -14.43 -7.16 13.84
C MET A 3 -13.29 -7.73 13.01
N ASN A 4 -13.60 -8.19 11.79
CA ASN A 4 -12.61 -8.65 10.83
C ASN A 4 -11.95 -7.39 10.23
N ALA A 5 -10.98 -6.83 10.94
CA ALA A 5 -10.21 -5.70 10.45
C ALA A 5 -9.35 -6.14 9.24
N PRO A 6 -9.17 -5.29 8.22
CA PRO A 6 -8.28 -5.59 7.10
C PRO A 6 -6.86 -5.91 7.56
N ILE A 7 -6.19 -6.82 6.85
CA ILE A 7 -4.82 -7.23 7.12
C ILE A 7 -3.88 -6.07 6.74
N PRO A 8 -3.08 -5.53 7.68
CA PRO A 8 -2.12 -4.49 7.38
C PRO A 8 -0.92 -5.07 6.63
N VAL A 9 -0.59 -4.49 5.47
CA VAL A 9 0.49 -4.96 4.59
C VAL A 9 1.51 -3.85 4.33
N VAL A 10 2.79 -4.21 4.39
CA VAL A 10 3.91 -3.38 3.93
C VAL A 10 4.53 -4.02 2.70
N VAL A 11 4.78 -3.24 1.65
CA VAL A 11 5.44 -3.72 0.43
C VAL A 11 6.88 -3.20 0.38
N ASN A 12 7.84 -4.12 0.36
CA ASN A 12 9.25 -3.82 0.08
C ASN A 12 9.54 -4.05 -1.41
N GLY A 13 10.27 -3.14 -2.06
CA GLY A 13 10.46 -3.14 -3.51
C GLY A 13 9.25 -2.56 -4.25
N ALA A 14 8.54 -1.61 -3.63
CA ALA A 14 7.29 -1.03 -4.13
C ALA A 14 7.41 -0.33 -5.50
N ALA A 15 8.59 0.20 -5.84
CA ALA A 15 8.86 0.83 -7.13
C ALA A 15 9.21 -0.18 -8.23
N GLY A 16 9.54 -1.42 -7.85
CA GLY A 16 9.82 -2.50 -8.77
C GLY A 16 8.63 -2.87 -9.67
N LYS A 17 8.91 -3.58 -10.77
CA LYS A 17 7.87 -4.05 -11.71
C LYS A 17 6.79 -4.85 -11.01
N MET A 18 7.18 -5.78 -10.13
CA MET A 18 6.22 -6.59 -9.36
C MET A 18 5.59 -5.80 -8.21
N GLY A 19 6.36 -4.96 -7.49
CA GLY A 19 5.84 -4.18 -6.37
C GLY A 19 4.67 -3.27 -6.74
N ARG A 20 4.71 -2.66 -7.93
CA ARG A 20 3.59 -1.86 -8.44
C ARG A 20 2.32 -2.67 -8.69
N GLU A 21 2.45 -3.89 -9.21
CA GLU A 21 1.29 -4.78 -9.40
C GLU A 21 0.75 -5.30 -8.07
N VAL A 22 1.63 -5.56 -7.09
CA VAL A 22 1.25 -5.95 -5.73
C VAL A 22 0.44 -4.84 -5.05
N ILE A 23 0.87 -3.58 -5.17
CA ILE A 23 0.12 -2.43 -4.61
C ILE A 23 -1.27 -2.31 -5.25
N LYS A 24 -1.38 -2.51 -6.57
CA LYS A 24 -2.68 -2.53 -7.24
C LYS A 24 -3.56 -3.67 -6.74
N ALA A 25 -3.01 -4.87 -6.56
CA ALA A 25 -3.76 -6.00 -6.04
C ALA A 25 -4.28 -5.72 -4.62
N ILE A 26 -3.44 -5.16 -3.74
CA ILE A 26 -3.83 -4.75 -2.38
C ILE A 26 -4.95 -3.70 -2.43
N ALA A 27 -4.86 -2.72 -3.33
CA ALA A 27 -5.87 -1.67 -3.46
C ALA A 27 -7.24 -2.17 -3.96
N ASN A 28 -7.29 -3.35 -4.61
CA ASN A 28 -8.53 -3.97 -5.09
C ASN A 28 -9.04 -5.08 -4.15
N ALA A 29 -8.35 -5.37 -3.06
CA ALA A 29 -8.72 -6.41 -2.10
C ALA A 29 -9.36 -5.77 -0.86
N ASP A 30 -10.59 -6.17 -0.53
CA ASP A 30 -11.36 -5.60 0.57
C ASP A 30 -10.84 -6.00 1.95
N ASP A 31 -10.06 -7.08 2.02
CA ASP A 31 -9.51 -7.65 3.24
C ASP A 31 -8.06 -7.19 3.52
N LEU A 32 -7.48 -6.36 2.66
CA LEU A 32 -6.10 -5.87 2.80
C LEU A 32 -6.06 -4.35 2.97
N MET A 33 -5.07 -3.88 3.72
CA MET A 33 -4.79 -2.45 3.89
C MET A 33 -3.30 -2.18 3.69
N LEU A 34 -2.94 -1.41 2.66
CA LEU A 34 -1.56 -0.97 2.47
C LEU A 34 -1.21 0.10 3.50
N VAL A 35 -0.31 -0.24 4.44
CA VAL A 35 0.14 0.68 5.49
C VAL A 35 1.52 1.28 5.20
N GLY A 36 2.27 0.73 4.25
CA GLY A 36 3.58 1.24 3.87
C GLY A 36 4.13 0.67 2.56
N ALA A 37 4.89 1.49 1.85
CA ALA A 37 5.58 1.10 0.62
C ALA A 37 7.02 1.62 0.67
N VAL A 38 7.98 0.70 0.61
CA VAL A 38 9.41 0.94 0.75
C VAL A 38 10.12 0.52 -0.53
N ASP A 39 11.04 1.35 -1.01
CA ASP A 39 11.94 1.02 -2.10
C ASP A 39 13.27 1.78 -1.94
N ARG A 40 14.32 1.33 -2.63
CA ARG A 40 15.62 2.01 -2.68
C ARG A 40 15.71 3.00 -3.84
N ASN A 41 14.70 3.06 -4.71
CA ASN A 41 14.67 4.01 -5.80
C ASN A 41 14.39 5.44 -5.27
N PRO A 42 15.34 6.38 -5.37
CA PRO A 42 15.21 7.75 -4.85
C PRO A 42 14.07 8.54 -5.51
N GLU A 43 13.61 8.16 -6.71
CA GLU A 43 12.47 8.79 -7.39
C GLU A 43 11.12 8.53 -6.68
N ILE A 44 11.07 7.56 -5.77
CA ILE A 44 9.85 7.15 -5.05
C ILE A 44 9.90 7.59 -3.58
N GLU A 45 11.09 7.83 -3.00
CA GLU A 45 11.25 8.32 -1.62
C GLU A 45 10.47 9.62 -1.36
N ALA A 46 10.29 10.48 -2.36
CA ALA A 46 9.55 11.73 -2.23
C ALA A 46 8.01 11.58 -2.39
N ARG A 47 7.51 10.47 -2.94
CA ARG A 47 6.11 10.36 -3.38
C ARG A 47 5.19 9.56 -2.44
N THR A 48 5.75 8.95 -1.40
CA THR A 48 4.99 8.16 -0.41
C THR A 48 4.66 8.92 0.88
N SER A 49 4.99 10.21 0.98
CA SER A 49 4.65 11.05 2.14
C SER A 49 3.42 11.96 1.93
N ALA A 50 2.83 11.99 0.72
CA ALA A 50 1.73 12.92 0.42
C ALA A 50 0.57 12.29 -0.38
N LYS A 51 -0.61 12.27 0.27
CA LYS A 51 -1.96 11.90 -0.21
C LYS A 51 -2.19 10.38 -0.32
N SER A 52 -3.10 9.76 0.43
CA SER A 52 -4.50 10.09 0.68
C SER A 52 -4.91 9.34 1.96
N ARG A 53 -5.44 9.89 3.06
CA ARG A 53 -6.73 10.61 3.17
C ARG A 53 -7.77 10.19 2.13
N ALA A 54 -7.83 8.89 1.82
CA ALA A 54 -9.07 8.30 1.40
C ALA A 54 -9.95 8.28 2.66
N VAL A 55 -10.89 9.20 2.68
CA VAL A 55 -12.10 9.09 3.49
C VAL A 55 -12.67 7.71 3.16
N VAL A 56 -12.62 6.85 4.16
CA VAL A 56 -13.42 5.64 4.23
C VAL A 56 -14.88 6.12 4.34
N PRO A 57 -15.79 5.84 3.39
CA PRO A 57 -17.21 5.85 3.71
C PRO A 57 -17.53 4.73 4.71
#